data_AF-A0A510KE13-F1
#
_entry.id   AF-A0A510KE13-F1
#
_cell.length_a   1.000
_cell.length_b   1.000
_cell.length_c   1.000
_cell.angle_alpha   90.00
_cell.angle_beta   90.00
_cell.angle_gamma   90.00
#
_symmetry.space_group_name_H-M   'P 1'
#
loop_
_entity.id
_entity.type
_entity.pdbx_description
1 polymer ?
#
loop_
_entity_poly.entity_id
_entity_poly.type
_entity_poly.pdbx_seq_one_letter_code
_entity_poly.pdbx_strand_id
1 'polypeptide(L)'
;MNFENLQKDLFERKFKLGEYFSKTFELLKIFLKENKLWFILLTIGNTWLLFSNILIQHIGISLKIAESTGDNRGILGALFSNILVLFGIVIVSLGLGLLRVIIYMKSGYKIEGREKEYRFENAFIKYLKYIGLYLLFIVAIMIVVMLLLLITTILAIATKEIHSNFVGYILIAIPLIAYVAIILAFILNVLYFFQIFYVRNMKIWDSFKYNLELSKKNRFRIIVPAIIIVLINLIFIVPFSISIFTFLPAYIGFIASVICGFFSGILGVAGIVMNIVVFLNVEYDYLKKQGEKRNENNSKENNSDDLNLE
;
A
#
# COMPACT_ATOMS: atom_id res chain seq x y z
N MET A 1 13.31 5.69 23.54
CA MET A 1 14.13 5.82 22.33
C MET A 1 14.36 7.30 22.09
N ASN A 2 15.62 7.72 21.89
CA ASN A 2 15.94 9.07 21.44
C ASN A 2 15.87 9.10 19.90
N PHE A 3 15.03 9.96 19.33
CA PHE A 3 14.85 10.08 17.87
C PHE A 3 16.10 10.61 17.18
N GLU A 4 16.87 11.47 17.85
CA GLU A 4 18.15 11.99 17.35
C GLU A 4 19.17 10.85 17.18
N ASN A 5 19.22 9.92 18.13
CA ASN A 5 20.04 8.72 18.01
C ASN A 5 19.58 7.81 16.87
N LEU A 6 18.27 7.69 16.63
CA LEU A 6 17.77 6.92 15.48
C LEU A 6 18.14 7.59 14.15
N GLN A 7 17.97 8.89 14.03
CA GLN A 7 18.29 9.62 12.81
C GLN A 7 19.79 9.46 12.49
N LYS A 8 20.65 9.58 13.51
CA LYS A 8 22.09 9.32 13.41
C LYS A 8 22.37 7.88 12.98
N ASP A 9 21.80 6.88 13.66
CA ASP A 9 21.96 5.47 13.29
C ASP A 9 21.57 5.20 11.82
N LEU A 10 20.45 5.79 11.37
CA LEU A 10 19.93 5.65 10.01
C LEU A 10 20.86 6.28 8.96
N PHE A 11 21.59 7.34 9.34
CA PHE A 11 22.52 8.05 8.45
C PHE A 11 23.88 7.35 8.36
N GLU A 12 24.38 6.83 9.49
CA GLU A 12 25.72 6.26 9.56
C GLU A 12 25.84 4.93 8.81
N ARG A 13 24.82 4.06 8.91
CA ARG A 13 24.89 2.71 8.36
C ARG A 13 23.58 2.16 7.85
N LYS A 14 23.69 1.20 6.95
CA LYS A 14 22.56 0.43 6.43
C LYS A 14 22.12 -0.65 7.42
N PHE A 15 20.84 -0.65 7.78
CA PHE A 15 20.30 -1.60 8.75
C PHE A 15 20.11 -3.01 8.19
N LYS A 16 20.22 -4.00 9.08
CA LYS A 16 19.80 -5.39 8.86
C LYS A 16 18.30 -5.55 9.09
N LEU A 17 17.71 -6.64 8.60
CA LEU A 17 16.26 -6.89 8.70
C LEU A 17 15.75 -6.84 10.15
N GLY A 18 16.43 -7.50 11.09
CA GLY A 18 16.05 -7.50 12.50
C GLY A 18 16.10 -6.10 13.14
N GLU A 19 17.04 -5.26 12.72
CA GLU A 19 17.15 -3.88 13.22
C GLU A 19 15.98 -3.02 12.72
N TYR A 20 15.55 -3.18 11.46
CA TYR A 20 14.35 -2.52 10.96
C TYR A 20 13.12 -2.85 11.78
N PHE A 21 12.91 -4.14 12.12
CA PHE A 21 11.79 -4.55 12.97
C PHE A 21 11.91 -3.98 14.39
N SER A 22 13.08 -4.10 15.02
CA SER A 22 13.28 -3.58 16.38
C SER A 22 12.97 -2.09 16.47
N LYS A 23 13.58 -1.28 15.59
CA LYS A 23 13.38 0.18 15.58
C LYS A 23 11.93 0.53 15.23
N THR A 24 11.30 -0.21 14.31
CA THR A 24 9.88 -0.02 13.98
C THR A 24 8.98 -0.26 15.20
N PHE A 25 9.19 -1.33 15.96
CA PHE A 25 8.36 -1.62 17.13
C PHE A 25 8.57 -0.62 18.28
N GLU A 26 9.81 -0.14 18.48
CA GLU A 26 10.09 0.93 19.43
C GLU A 26 9.35 2.22 19.05
N LEU A 27 9.43 2.63 17.78
CA LEU A 27 8.72 3.79 17.24
C LEU A 27 7.20 3.63 17.32
N LEU A 28 6.69 2.45 16.98
CA LEU A 28 5.27 2.13 17.06
C LEU A 28 4.74 2.33 18.48
N LYS A 29 5.47 1.86 19.51
CA LYS A 29 5.08 2.04 20.91
C LYS A 29 4.95 3.51 21.30
N ILE A 30 5.89 4.34 20.86
CA ILE A 30 5.86 5.79 21.11
C ILE A 30 4.69 6.41 20.36
N PHE A 31 4.53 6.08 19.08
CA PHE A 31 3.47 6.61 18.23
C PHE A 31 2.08 6.29 18.79
N LEU A 32 1.83 5.05 19.19
CA LEU A 32 0.56 4.61 19.80
C LEU A 32 0.27 5.34 21.12
N LYS A 33 1.29 5.61 21.93
CA LYS A 33 1.13 6.32 23.21
C LYS A 33 0.70 7.77 23.01
N GLU A 34 1.24 8.45 22.01
CA GLU A 34 0.97 9.86 21.72
C GLU A 34 -0.27 10.07 20.86
N ASN A 35 -0.58 9.13 19.96
CA ASN A 35 -1.62 9.26 18.94
C ASN A 35 -2.81 8.34 19.21
N LYS A 36 -3.23 8.23 20.49
CA LYS A 36 -4.30 7.32 20.92
C LYS A 36 -5.59 7.47 20.11
N LEU A 37 -6.03 8.71 19.86
CA LEU A 37 -7.25 8.98 19.10
C LEU A 37 -7.16 8.41 17.67
N TRP A 38 -6.05 8.64 16.99
CA TRP A 38 -5.84 8.15 15.62
C TRP A 38 -5.85 6.62 15.56
N PHE A 39 -5.29 5.97 16.58
CA PHE A 39 -5.30 4.53 16.70
C PHE A 39 -6.71 3.97 17.01
N ILE A 40 -7.50 4.64 17.84
CA ILE A 40 -8.90 4.29 18.09
C ILE A 40 -9.70 4.38 16.79
N LEU A 41 -9.56 5.49 16.04
CA LEU A 41 -10.24 5.67 14.76
C LEU A 41 -9.84 4.61 13.73
N LEU A 42 -8.54 4.26 13.66
CA LEU A 42 -8.08 3.14 12.83
C LEU A 42 -8.71 1.81 13.25
N THR A 43 -8.78 1.53 14.55
CA THR A 43 -9.35 0.27 15.06
C THR A 43 -10.83 0.17 14.73
N ILE A 44 -11.60 1.25 14.95
CA ILE A 44 -13.02 1.32 14.61
C ILE A 44 -13.21 1.13 13.10
N GLY A 45 -12.45 1.84 12.28
CA GLY A 45 -12.57 1.71 10.83
C GLY A 45 -12.22 0.31 10.33
N ASN A 46 -11.13 -0.30 10.81
CA ASN A 46 -10.78 -1.68 10.43
C ASN A 46 -11.83 -2.69 10.91
N THR A 47 -12.37 -2.51 12.12
CA THR A 47 -13.47 -3.32 12.65
C THR A 47 -14.69 -3.25 11.74
N TRP A 48 -15.09 -2.04 11.33
CA TRP A 48 -16.20 -1.84 10.39
C TRP A 48 -15.93 -2.54 9.05
N LEU A 49 -14.73 -2.42 8.49
CA LEU A 49 -14.40 -3.08 7.22
C LEU A 49 -14.48 -4.60 7.32
N LEU A 50 -13.95 -5.20 8.39
CA LEU A 50 -14.04 -6.64 8.61
C LEU A 50 -15.49 -7.08 8.83
N PHE A 51 -16.25 -6.35 9.63
CA PHE A 51 -17.64 -6.66 9.93
C PHE A 51 -18.55 -6.50 8.70
N SER A 52 -18.27 -5.51 7.85
CA SER A 52 -19.03 -5.29 6.61
C SER A 52 -18.93 -6.49 5.66
N ASN A 53 -17.80 -7.20 5.63
CA ASN A 53 -17.68 -8.44 4.85
C ASN A 53 -18.64 -9.53 5.36
N ILE A 54 -18.83 -9.62 6.69
CA ILE A 54 -19.78 -10.55 7.31
C ILE A 54 -21.21 -10.15 6.95
N LEU A 55 -21.54 -8.85 7.02
CA LEU A 55 -22.86 -8.36 6.62
C LEU A 55 -23.16 -8.68 5.16
N ILE A 56 -22.21 -8.46 4.24
CA ILE A 56 -22.36 -8.81 2.82
C ILE A 56 -22.63 -10.31 2.64
N GLN A 57 -21.95 -11.16 3.39
CA GLN A 57 -22.17 -12.61 3.35
C GLN A 57 -23.59 -13.00 3.80
N HIS A 58 -24.07 -12.46 4.92
CA HIS A 58 -25.44 -12.70 5.39
C HIS A 58 -26.50 -12.16 4.42
N ILE A 59 -26.27 -10.95 3.89
CA ILE A 59 -27.15 -10.36 2.87
C ILE A 59 -27.18 -11.25 1.62
N GLY A 60 -26.03 -11.75 1.17
CA GLY A 60 -25.95 -12.67 0.04
C GLY A 60 -26.72 -13.98 0.24
N ILE A 61 -26.74 -14.52 1.47
CA ILE A 61 -27.58 -15.68 1.82
C ILE A 61 -29.06 -15.30 1.78
N SER A 62 -29.44 -14.17 2.38
CA SER A 62 -30.83 -13.71 2.39
C SER A 62 -31.38 -13.47 0.99
N LEU A 63 -30.56 -12.95 0.08
CA LEU A 63 -30.90 -12.74 -1.32
C LEU A 63 -31.17 -14.08 -2.03
N LYS A 64 -30.29 -15.07 -1.86
CA LYS A 64 -30.47 -16.41 -2.45
C LYS A 64 -31.74 -17.10 -1.95
N ILE A 65 -32.07 -16.93 -0.67
CA ILE A 65 -33.31 -17.48 -0.10
C ILE A 65 -34.52 -16.78 -0.72
N ALA A 66 -34.54 -15.45 -0.75
CA ALA A 66 -35.65 -14.68 -1.32
C ALA A 66 -35.87 -14.98 -2.82
N GLU A 67 -34.78 -15.15 -3.59
CA GLU A 67 -34.83 -15.60 -4.99
C GLU A 67 -35.46 -16.99 -5.12
N SER A 68 -35.08 -17.93 -4.25
CA SER A 68 -35.62 -19.30 -4.27
C SER A 68 -37.11 -19.36 -3.89
N THR A 69 -37.59 -18.42 -3.08
CA THR A 69 -39.00 -18.36 -2.64
C THR A 69 -39.87 -17.42 -3.48
N GLY A 70 -39.28 -16.71 -4.46
CA GLY A 70 -40.00 -15.69 -5.25
C GLY A 70 -40.44 -14.46 -4.43
N ASP A 71 -39.78 -14.18 -3.30
CA ASP A 71 -40.10 -13.04 -2.45
C ASP A 71 -39.47 -11.75 -3.00
N ASN A 72 -40.20 -11.08 -3.89
CA ASN A 72 -39.77 -9.82 -4.50
C ASN A 72 -39.45 -8.71 -3.48
N ARG A 73 -40.11 -8.69 -2.32
CA ARG A 73 -39.83 -7.69 -1.27
C ARG A 73 -38.52 -8.01 -0.56
N GLY A 74 -38.29 -9.29 -0.24
CA GLY A 74 -37.03 -9.78 0.32
C GLY A 74 -35.83 -9.51 -0.59
N ILE A 75 -35.98 -9.77 -1.90
CA ILE A 75 -34.96 -9.47 -2.91
C ILE A 75 -34.60 -7.97 -2.89
N LEU A 76 -35.61 -7.10 -2.98
CA LEU A 76 -35.38 -5.65 -2.99
C LEU A 76 -34.72 -5.16 -1.70
N GLY A 77 -35.16 -5.66 -0.55
CA GLY A 77 -34.60 -5.33 0.76
C GLY A 77 -33.13 -5.76 0.90
N ALA A 78 -32.78 -6.95 0.42
CA ALA A 78 -31.39 -7.44 0.42
C ALA A 78 -30.49 -6.61 -0.50
N LEU A 79 -30.94 -6.27 -1.72
CA LEU A 79 -30.19 -5.42 -2.64
C LEU A 79 -29.94 -4.03 -2.07
N PHE A 80 -30.97 -3.40 -1.47
CA PHE A 80 -30.83 -2.08 -0.85
C PHE A 80 -29.85 -2.11 0.33
N SER A 81 -29.94 -3.14 1.18
CA SER A 81 -29.00 -3.35 2.30
C SER A 81 -27.58 -3.53 1.81
N ASN A 82 -27.36 -4.28 0.73
CA ASN A 82 -26.05 -4.48 0.14
C ASN A 82 -25.44 -3.15 -0.34
N ILE A 83 -26.23 -2.33 -1.05
CA ILE A 83 -25.80 -1.00 -1.51
C ILE A 83 -25.38 -0.13 -0.32
N LEU A 84 -26.16 -0.13 0.77
CA LEU A 84 -25.87 0.66 1.96
C LEU A 84 -24.55 0.24 2.63
N VAL A 85 -24.31 -1.07 2.76
CA VAL A 85 -23.06 -1.60 3.31
C VAL A 85 -21.87 -1.25 2.41
N LEU A 86 -22.00 -1.42 1.08
CA LEU A 86 -20.95 -1.05 0.12
C LEU A 86 -20.61 0.44 0.19
N PHE A 87 -21.62 1.31 0.29
CA PHE A 87 -21.41 2.74 0.47
C PHE A 87 -20.67 3.06 1.78
N GLY A 88 -21.04 2.39 2.88
CA GLY A 88 -20.34 2.49 4.16
C GLY A 88 -18.88 2.05 4.06
N ILE A 89 -18.58 0.96 3.35
CA ILE A 89 -17.20 0.50 3.09
C ILE A 89 -16.39 1.58 2.38
N VAL A 90 -16.95 2.22 1.34
CA VAL A 90 -16.26 3.26 0.57
C VAL A 90 -15.92 4.46 1.47
N ILE A 91 -16.89 4.98 2.21
CA ILE A 91 -16.69 6.13 3.11
C ILE A 91 -15.61 5.83 4.15
N VAL A 92 -15.71 4.69 4.84
CA VAL A 92 -14.75 4.32 5.89
C VAL A 92 -13.37 4.07 5.30
N SER A 93 -13.28 3.48 4.11
CA SER A 93 -12.00 3.27 3.41
C SER A 93 -11.31 4.60 3.05
N LEU A 94 -12.08 5.61 2.62
CA LEU A 94 -11.55 6.96 2.38
C LEU A 94 -11.04 7.60 3.67
N GLY A 95 -11.81 7.51 4.76
CA GLY A 95 -11.38 8.00 6.07
C GLY A 95 -10.09 7.33 6.55
N LEU A 96 -10.02 6.00 6.48
CA LEU A 96 -8.83 5.23 6.82
C LEU A 96 -7.63 5.58 5.91
N GLY A 97 -7.86 5.82 4.62
CA GLY A 97 -6.83 6.28 3.70
C GLY A 97 -6.18 7.58 4.16
N LEU A 98 -6.99 8.58 4.50
CA LEU A 98 -6.50 9.86 5.04
C LEU A 98 -5.73 9.67 6.36
N LEU A 99 -6.26 8.84 7.27
CA LEU A 99 -5.59 8.50 8.52
C LEU A 99 -4.20 7.91 8.29
N ARG A 100 -4.07 6.99 7.34
CA ARG A 100 -2.78 6.39 6.97
C ARG A 100 -1.79 7.45 6.47
N VAL A 101 -2.23 8.42 5.65
CA VAL A 101 -1.38 9.53 5.18
C VAL A 101 -0.90 10.41 6.32
N ILE A 102 -1.79 10.74 7.26
CA ILE A 102 -1.45 11.54 8.45
C ILE A 102 -0.34 10.83 9.26
N ILE A 103 -0.51 9.53 9.50
CA ILE A 103 0.47 8.71 10.23
C ILE A 103 1.80 8.66 9.47
N TYR A 104 1.74 8.51 8.15
CA TYR A 104 2.90 8.52 7.26
C TYR A 104 3.74 9.78 7.45
N MET A 105 3.09 10.94 7.30
CA MET A 105 3.77 12.23 7.40
C MET A 105 4.28 12.46 8.82
N LYS A 106 3.42 12.29 9.85
CA LYS A 106 3.82 12.49 11.24
C LYS A 106 5.02 11.64 11.63
N SER A 107 5.05 10.37 11.22
CA SER A 107 6.17 9.47 11.53
C SER A 107 7.46 9.94 10.86
N GLY A 108 7.41 10.33 9.59
CA GLY A 108 8.57 10.88 8.86
C GLY A 108 9.10 12.16 9.49
N TYR A 109 8.25 13.16 9.71
CA TYR A 109 8.64 14.43 10.32
C TYR A 109 9.22 14.25 11.73
N LYS A 110 8.67 13.31 12.50
CA LYS A 110 9.15 13.02 13.85
C LYS A 110 10.54 12.40 13.88
N ILE A 111 10.81 11.41 13.02
CA ILE A 111 12.14 10.78 12.95
C ILE A 111 13.21 11.81 12.55
N GLU A 112 12.85 12.81 11.75
CA GLU A 112 13.77 13.86 11.32
C GLU A 112 13.82 15.08 12.25
N GLY A 113 13.07 15.10 13.36
CA GLY A 113 12.99 16.25 14.27
C GLY A 113 12.29 17.49 13.69
N ARG A 114 11.53 17.33 12.60
CA ARG A 114 10.86 18.41 11.84
C ARG A 114 9.34 18.46 12.09
N GLU A 115 8.89 18.07 13.28
CA GLU A 115 7.46 17.99 13.63
C GLU A 115 6.70 19.31 13.42
N LYS A 116 7.37 20.44 13.65
CA LYS A 116 6.79 21.79 13.47
C LYS A 116 6.40 22.11 12.03
N GLU A 117 6.96 21.40 11.05
CA GLU A 117 6.63 21.59 9.63
C GLU A 117 5.35 20.84 9.21
N TYR A 118 4.84 19.93 10.04
CA TYR A 118 3.64 19.18 9.74
C TYR A 118 2.42 20.10 9.70
N ARG A 119 1.70 20.09 8.58
CA ARG A 119 0.39 20.77 8.41
C ARG A 119 -0.64 19.78 7.89
N PHE A 120 -1.78 19.67 8.57
CA PHE A 120 -2.89 18.79 8.16
C PHE A 120 -3.39 19.11 6.75
N GLU A 121 -3.51 20.39 6.41
CA GLU A 121 -3.90 20.85 5.07
C GLU A 121 -3.02 20.24 3.97
N ASN A 122 -1.70 20.21 4.18
CA ASN A 122 -0.76 19.59 3.24
C ASN A 122 -0.99 18.08 3.12
N ALA A 123 -1.23 17.39 4.24
CA ALA A 123 -1.56 15.96 4.24
C ALA A 123 -2.85 15.68 3.45
N PHE A 124 -3.88 16.50 3.66
CA PHE A 124 -5.15 16.40 2.96
C PHE A 124 -5.01 16.64 1.45
N ILE A 125 -4.30 17.69 1.03
CA ILE A 125 -4.04 17.98 -0.38
C ILE A 125 -3.24 16.85 -1.04
N LYS A 126 -2.21 16.32 -0.37
CA LYS A 126 -1.45 15.17 -0.88
C LYS A 126 -2.33 13.93 -1.00
N TYR A 127 -3.23 13.69 -0.04
CA TYR A 127 -4.18 12.59 -0.11
C TYR A 127 -5.14 12.71 -1.30
N LEU A 128 -5.70 13.90 -1.56
CA LEU A 128 -6.54 14.15 -2.73
C LEU A 128 -5.78 13.95 -4.06
N LYS A 129 -4.55 14.47 -4.15
CA LYS A 129 -3.68 14.24 -5.32
C LYS A 129 -3.42 12.75 -5.54
N TYR A 130 -3.21 12.00 -4.47
CA TYR A 130 -3.02 10.56 -4.55
C TYR A 130 -4.29 9.83 -5.02
N ILE A 131 -5.48 10.20 -4.52
CA ILE A 131 -6.76 9.65 -5.02
C ILE A 131 -6.89 9.92 -6.52
N GLY A 132 -6.64 11.15 -6.97
CA GLY A 132 -6.68 11.50 -8.39
C GLY A 132 -5.71 10.66 -9.24
N LEU A 133 -4.48 10.48 -8.77
CA LEU A 133 -3.48 9.63 -9.43
C LEU A 133 -3.93 8.16 -9.47
N TYR A 134 -4.51 7.65 -8.38
CA TYR A 134 -5.02 6.28 -8.29
C TYR A 134 -6.17 6.03 -9.27
N LEU A 135 -7.11 6.97 -9.39
CA LEU A 135 -8.21 6.89 -10.36
C LEU A 135 -7.69 6.89 -11.81
N LEU A 136 -6.72 7.75 -12.13
CA LEU A 136 -6.08 7.77 -13.45
C LEU A 136 -5.38 6.45 -13.75
N PHE A 137 -4.74 5.85 -12.75
CA PHE A 137 -4.11 4.55 -12.88
C PHE A 137 -5.12 3.42 -13.11
N ILE A 138 -6.29 3.44 -12.46
CA ILE A 138 -7.38 2.49 -12.73
C ILE A 138 -7.82 2.60 -14.19
N VAL A 139 -8.06 3.81 -14.70
CA VAL A 139 -8.45 4.03 -16.10
C VAL A 139 -7.38 3.49 -17.05
N ALA A 140 -6.09 3.74 -16.78
CA ALA A 140 -5.00 3.20 -17.57
C ALA A 140 -4.97 1.66 -17.58
N ILE A 141 -5.17 1.02 -16.42
CA ILE A 141 -5.29 -0.44 -16.34
C ILE A 141 -6.49 -0.94 -17.14
N MET A 142 -7.65 -0.29 -17.06
CA MET A 142 -8.84 -0.69 -17.83
C MET A 142 -8.55 -0.66 -19.34
N ILE A 143 -7.86 0.37 -19.82
CA ILE A 143 -7.45 0.45 -21.23
C ILE A 143 -6.51 -0.70 -21.61
N VAL A 144 -5.53 -1.03 -20.76
CA VAL A 144 -4.61 -2.17 -21.00
C VAL A 144 -5.39 -3.49 -21.05
N VAL A 145 -6.34 -3.70 -20.14
CA VAL A 145 -7.19 -4.91 -20.13
C VAL A 145 -8.03 -4.99 -21.39
N MET A 146 -8.65 -3.87 -21.82
CA MET A 146 -9.41 -3.83 -23.07
C MET A 146 -8.55 -4.16 -24.29
N LEU A 147 -7.31 -3.65 -24.35
CA LEU A 147 -6.36 -3.97 -25.42
C LEU A 147 -6.00 -5.46 -25.44
N LEU A 148 -5.72 -6.04 -24.26
CA LEU A 148 -5.42 -7.47 -24.13
C LEU A 148 -6.61 -8.34 -24.59
N LEU A 149 -7.84 -7.96 -24.22
CA LEU A 149 -9.07 -8.65 -24.66
C LEU A 149 -9.30 -8.53 -26.17
N LEU A 150 -8.98 -7.38 -26.76
CA LEU A 150 -9.06 -7.20 -28.21
C LEU A 150 -8.08 -8.15 -28.93
N ILE A 151 -6.83 -8.21 -28.47
CA ILE A 151 -5.79 -9.11 -29.02
C ILE A 151 -6.24 -10.57 -28.90
N THR A 152 -6.79 -10.99 -27.75
CA THR A 152 -7.31 -12.37 -27.61
C THR A 152 -8.41 -12.67 -28.60
N THR A 153 -9.32 -11.72 -28.82
CA THR A 153 -10.45 -11.92 -29.74
C THR A 153 -9.97 -12.06 -31.18
N ILE A 154 -9.01 -11.23 -31.61
CA ILE A 154 -8.40 -11.32 -32.94
C ILE A 154 -7.70 -12.66 -33.14
N LEU A 155 -6.86 -13.10 -32.18
CA LEU A 155 -6.21 -14.41 -32.27
C LEU A 155 -7.24 -15.55 -32.26
N ALA A 156 -8.34 -15.43 -31.49
CA ALA A 156 -9.37 -16.46 -31.43
C ALA A 156 -10.05 -16.65 -32.78
N ILE A 157 -10.33 -15.54 -33.48
CA ILE A 157 -10.89 -15.56 -34.84
C ILE A 157 -9.87 -16.18 -35.81
N ALA A 158 -8.60 -15.79 -35.74
CA ALA A 158 -7.55 -16.30 -36.62
C ALA A 158 -7.25 -17.80 -36.43
N THR A 159 -7.46 -18.33 -35.22
CA THR A 159 -7.21 -19.73 -34.88
C THR A 159 -8.48 -20.60 -34.84
N LYS A 160 -9.62 -20.04 -35.27
CA LYS A 160 -10.94 -20.68 -35.19
C LYS A 160 -11.03 -22.06 -35.86
N GLU A 161 -10.27 -22.27 -36.94
CA GLU A 161 -10.24 -23.55 -37.68
C GLU A 161 -9.31 -24.60 -37.05
N ILE A 162 -8.51 -24.21 -36.04
CA ILE A 162 -7.62 -25.12 -35.32
C ILE A 162 -8.36 -25.68 -34.11
N HIS A 163 -8.96 -26.87 -34.28
CA HIS A 163 -9.65 -27.58 -33.21
C HIS A 163 -8.65 -28.25 -32.25
N SER A 164 -7.98 -27.44 -31.43
CA SER A 164 -7.04 -27.91 -30.42
C SER A 164 -7.25 -27.21 -29.08
N ASN A 165 -7.54 -27.99 -28.03
CA ASN A 165 -7.64 -27.49 -26.65
C ASN A 165 -6.35 -26.77 -26.22
N PHE A 166 -5.20 -27.21 -26.74
CA PHE A 166 -3.90 -26.59 -26.48
C PHE A 166 -3.84 -25.14 -26.98
N VAL A 167 -4.37 -24.85 -28.18
CA VAL A 167 -4.45 -23.50 -28.73
C VAL A 167 -5.37 -22.61 -27.89
N GLY A 168 -6.50 -23.17 -27.42
CA GLY A 168 -7.40 -22.49 -26.49
C GLY A 168 -6.72 -22.07 -25.19
N TYR A 169 -5.92 -22.95 -24.57
CA TYR A 169 -5.16 -22.62 -23.35
C TYR A 169 -4.11 -21.53 -23.58
N ILE A 170 -3.37 -21.59 -24.69
CA ILE A 170 -2.36 -20.58 -25.03
C ILE A 170 -2.99 -19.19 -25.19
N LEU A 171 -4.15 -19.14 -25.84
CA LEU A 171 -4.87 -17.90 -26.12
C LEU A 171 -5.26 -17.13 -24.84
N ILE A 172 -5.55 -17.86 -23.75
CA ILE A 172 -5.89 -17.28 -22.44
C ILE A 172 -4.62 -17.01 -21.62
N ALA A 173 -3.65 -17.93 -21.65
CA ALA A 173 -2.47 -17.86 -20.82
C ALA A 173 -1.56 -16.67 -21.16
N ILE A 174 -1.31 -16.39 -22.45
CA ILE A 174 -0.41 -15.31 -22.88
C ILE A 174 -0.85 -13.93 -22.34
N PRO A 175 -2.10 -13.46 -22.60
CA PRO A 175 -2.58 -12.18 -22.08
C PRO A 175 -2.57 -12.11 -20.55
N LEU A 176 -2.89 -13.22 -19.88
CA LEU A 176 -2.87 -13.28 -18.42
C LEU A 176 -1.44 -13.10 -17.87
N ILE A 177 -0.46 -13.80 -18.45
CA ILE A 177 0.95 -13.65 -18.08
C ILE A 177 1.42 -12.21 -18.35
N ALA A 178 1.07 -11.64 -19.51
CA ALA A 178 1.42 -10.26 -19.85
C ALA A 178 0.82 -9.27 -18.85
N TYR A 179 -0.45 -9.44 -18.49
CA TYR A 179 -1.13 -8.60 -17.49
C TYR A 179 -0.43 -8.65 -16.13
N VAL A 180 -0.13 -9.85 -15.63
CA VAL A 180 0.59 -10.05 -14.36
C VAL A 180 1.98 -9.43 -14.41
N ALA A 181 2.72 -9.61 -15.53
CA ALA A 181 4.05 -9.04 -15.70
C ALA A 181 4.03 -7.50 -15.70
N ILE A 182 3.05 -6.87 -16.36
CA ILE A 182 2.89 -5.41 -16.38
C ILE A 182 2.64 -4.88 -14.97
N ILE A 183 1.73 -5.51 -14.21
CA ILE A 183 1.43 -5.11 -12.83
C ILE A 183 2.66 -5.26 -11.94
N LEU A 184 3.36 -6.40 -12.04
CA LEU A 184 4.55 -6.65 -11.25
C LEU A 184 5.67 -5.64 -11.56
N ALA A 185 5.90 -5.35 -12.85
CA ALA A 185 6.86 -4.35 -13.29
C ALA A 185 6.50 -2.96 -12.74
N PHE A 186 5.22 -2.60 -12.74
CA PHE A 186 4.77 -1.33 -12.18
C PHE A 186 5.03 -1.26 -10.67
N ILE A 187 4.61 -2.27 -9.89
CA ILE A 187 4.80 -2.31 -8.42
C ILE A 187 6.29 -2.18 -8.06
N LEU A 188 7.16 -2.92 -8.75
CA LEU A 188 8.61 -2.86 -8.52
C LEU A 188 9.25 -1.51 -8.83
N ASN A 189 8.55 -0.66 -9.59
CA ASN A 189 8.99 0.67 -9.99
C ASN A 189 8.35 1.79 -9.16
N VAL A 190 7.51 1.52 -8.16
CA VAL A 190 6.89 2.55 -7.29
C VAL A 190 7.11 2.33 -5.80
N LEU A 191 8.05 1.45 -5.43
CA LEU A 191 8.24 0.97 -4.05
C LEU A 191 8.46 2.08 -3.02
N TYR A 192 9.22 3.13 -3.37
CA TYR A 192 9.56 4.25 -2.48
C TYR A 192 8.73 5.51 -2.78
N PHE A 193 7.85 5.46 -3.78
CA PHE A 193 7.12 6.62 -4.26
C PHE A 193 6.24 7.24 -3.18
N PHE A 194 5.53 6.42 -2.41
CA PHE A 194 4.65 6.88 -1.34
C PHE A 194 5.39 7.66 -0.26
N GLN A 195 6.56 7.17 0.13
CA GLN A 195 7.40 7.74 1.16
C GLN A 195 7.89 9.11 0.75
N ILE A 196 8.44 9.19 -0.46
CA ILE A 196 8.94 10.45 -1.02
C ILE A 196 7.79 11.44 -1.16
N PHE A 197 6.70 11.01 -1.79
CA PHE A 197 5.57 11.88 -2.08
C PHE A 197 4.96 12.48 -0.80
N TYR A 198 4.84 11.72 0.28
CA TYR A 198 4.26 12.21 1.52
C TYR A 198 5.26 12.95 2.42
N VAL A 199 6.49 12.48 2.55
CA VAL A 199 7.48 13.06 3.49
C VAL A 199 8.26 14.22 2.89
N ARG A 200 8.52 14.20 1.57
CA ARG A 200 9.25 15.26 0.89
C ARG A 200 8.30 16.28 0.27
N ASN A 201 8.76 17.51 0.13
CA ASN A 201 8.01 18.57 -0.55
C ASN A 201 8.39 18.61 -2.03
N MET A 202 8.06 17.56 -2.77
CA MET A 202 8.39 17.40 -4.19
C MET A 202 7.11 17.28 -5.03
N LYS A 203 7.19 17.64 -6.32
CA LYS A 203 6.08 17.39 -7.25
C LYS A 203 5.96 15.88 -7.52
N ILE A 204 4.80 15.43 -8.03
CA ILE A 204 4.52 14.01 -8.33
C ILE A 204 5.60 13.43 -9.26
N TRP A 205 5.91 14.14 -10.34
CA TRP A 205 6.89 13.67 -11.34
C TRP A 205 8.31 13.57 -10.78
N ASP A 206 8.73 14.58 -10.01
CA ASP A 206 10.05 14.58 -9.36
C ASP A 206 10.14 13.46 -8.31
N SER A 207 9.06 13.24 -7.56
CA SER A 207 8.95 12.12 -6.61
C SER A 207 9.06 10.77 -7.31
N PHE A 208 8.46 10.62 -8.49
CA PHE A 208 8.54 9.38 -9.28
C PHE A 208 9.96 9.13 -9.78
N LYS A 209 10.62 10.14 -10.36
CA LYS A 209 12.03 10.06 -10.78
C LYS A 209 12.95 9.68 -9.63
N TYR A 210 12.80 10.37 -8.50
CA TYR A 210 13.62 10.11 -7.31
C TYR A 210 13.39 8.68 -6.76
N ASN A 211 12.14 8.20 -6.78
CA ASN A 211 11.82 6.82 -6.43
C ASN A 211 12.54 5.80 -7.34
N LEU A 212 12.62 6.05 -8.65
CA LEU A 212 13.31 5.13 -9.57
C LEU A 212 14.81 5.05 -9.25
N GLU A 213 15.43 6.18 -8.90
CA GLU A 213 16.84 6.23 -8.47
C GLU A 213 17.07 5.43 -7.19
N LEU A 214 16.24 5.65 -6.16
CA LEU A 214 16.33 4.93 -4.89
C LEU A 214 16.05 3.42 -5.06
N SER A 215 15.15 3.05 -5.97
CA SER A 215 14.74 1.65 -6.17
C SER A 215 15.83 0.76 -6.77
N LYS A 216 16.68 1.27 -7.68
CA LYS A 216 17.59 0.47 -8.53
C LYS A 216 18.43 -0.59 -7.80
N LYS A 217 18.82 -0.37 -6.54
CA LYS A 217 19.61 -1.33 -5.74
C LYS A 217 19.02 -1.65 -4.36
N ASN A 218 17.82 -1.16 -4.07
CA ASN A 218 17.23 -1.25 -2.74
C ASN A 218 15.83 -1.89 -2.73
N ARG A 219 15.35 -2.49 -3.82
CA ARG A 219 14.00 -3.08 -3.91
C ARG A 219 13.70 -4.09 -2.79
N PHE A 220 14.60 -5.04 -2.55
CA PHE A 220 14.37 -6.07 -1.53
C PHE A 220 14.35 -5.52 -0.09
N ARG A 221 15.00 -4.38 0.17
CA ARG A 221 15.06 -3.79 1.52
C ARG A 221 13.69 -3.33 2.01
N ILE A 222 12.83 -2.92 1.09
CA ILE A 222 11.45 -2.51 1.40
C ILE A 222 10.46 -3.67 1.19
N ILE A 223 10.67 -4.50 0.16
CA ILE A 223 9.76 -5.62 -0.15
C ILE A 223 9.77 -6.67 0.97
N VAL A 224 10.94 -7.09 1.47
CA VAL A 224 11.02 -8.19 2.44
C VAL A 224 10.32 -7.87 3.76
N PRO A 225 10.58 -6.73 4.44
CA PRO A 225 9.84 -6.36 5.64
C PRO A 225 8.34 -6.19 5.38
N ALA A 226 7.96 -5.59 4.23
CA ALA A 226 6.56 -5.39 3.87
C ALA A 226 5.81 -6.71 3.71
N ILE A 227 6.40 -7.70 3.01
CA ILE A 227 5.81 -9.04 2.85
C ILE A 227 5.58 -9.69 4.21
N ILE A 228 6.57 -9.65 5.12
CA ILE A 228 6.44 -10.25 6.46
C ILE A 228 5.25 -9.64 7.22
N ILE A 229 5.13 -8.31 7.24
CA ILE A 229 4.01 -7.63 7.92
C ILE A 229 2.67 -7.99 7.27
N VAL A 230 2.60 -8.03 5.94
CA VAL A 230 1.39 -8.42 5.21
C VAL A 230 0.99 -9.85 5.54
N LEU A 231 1.93 -10.80 5.51
CA LEU A 231 1.67 -12.21 5.83
C LEU A 231 1.12 -12.40 7.24
N ILE A 232 1.69 -11.70 8.23
CA ILE A 232 1.17 -11.73 9.61
C ILE A 232 -0.25 -11.13 9.64
N ASN A 233 -0.49 -10.04 8.92
CA ASN A 233 -1.78 -9.38 8.90
C ASN A 233 -2.88 -10.22 8.23
N LEU A 234 -2.53 -11.08 7.27
CA LEU A 234 -3.48 -11.98 6.62
C LEU A 234 -4.16 -12.94 7.61
N ILE A 235 -3.49 -13.33 8.70
CA ILE A 235 -4.08 -14.17 9.76
C ILE A 235 -5.36 -13.54 10.32
N PHE A 236 -5.40 -12.21 10.42
CA PHE A 236 -6.55 -11.48 10.96
C PHE A 236 -7.61 -11.14 9.91
N ILE A 237 -7.24 -11.06 8.63
CA ILE A 237 -8.14 -10.61 7.56
C ILE A 237 -8.80 -11.78 6.83
N VAL A 238 -8.03 -12.83 6.52
CA VAL A 238 -8.49 -13.97 5.70
C VAL A 238 -9.77 -14.61 6.24
N PRO A 239 -9.96 -14.83 7.56
CA PRO A 239 -11.19 -15.44 8.07
C PRO A 239 -12.48 -14.73 7.65
N PHE A 240 -12.42 -13.41 7.44
CA PHE A 240 -13.55 -12.58 7.03
C PHE A 240 -13.81 -12.64 5.51
N SER A 241 -12.85 -13.13 4.72
CA SER A 241 -12.96 -13.23 3.26
C SER A 241 -13.42 -14.60 2.76
N ILE A 242 -13.15 -15.68 3.51
CA ILE A 242 -13.45 -17.06 3.09
C ILE A 242 -14.72 -17.63 3.73
N SER A 243 -15.69 -16.76 4.07
CA SER A 243 -17.03 -17.15 4.51
C SER A 243 -17.09 -18.02 5.78
N ILE A 244 -16.09 -17.97 6.66
CA ILE A 244 -16.10 -18.73 7.94
C ILE A 244 -17.28 -18.31 8.85
N PHE A 245 -17.70 -17.04 8.74
CA PHE A 245 -18.74 -16.47 9.60
C PHE A 245 -20.17 -16.62 9.04
N THR A 246 -20.34 -17.21 7.86
CA THR A 246 -21.65 -17.32 7.19
C THR A 246 -22.72 -18.03 8.02
N PHE A 247 -22.31 -19.04 8.80
CA PHE A 247 -23.21 -19.86 9.63
C PHE A 247 -23.21 -19.46 11.10
N LEU A 248 -22.45 -18.42 11.47
CA LEU A 248 -22.40 -17.90 12.83
C LEU A 248 -23.36 -16.71 12.97
N PRO A 249 -23.96 -16.50 14.16
CA PRO A 249 -24.69 -15.27 14.42
C PRO A 249 -23.83 -14.03 14.22
N ALA A 250 -24.41 -12.97 13.65
CA ALA A 250 -23.70 -11.75 13.31
C ALA A 250 -22.97 -11.10 14.52
N TYR A 251 -23.50 -11.24 15.73
CA TYR A 251 -22.85 -10.71 16.94
C TYR A 251 -21.51 -11.40 17.26
N ILE A 252 -21.35 -12.69 16.95
CA ILE A 252 -20.07 -13.40 17.10
C ILE A 252 -19.08 -12.85 16.07
N GLY A 253 -19.54 -12.67 14.84
CA GLY A 253 -18.79 -12.03 13.76
C GLY A 253 -18.30 -10.64 14.16
N PHE A 254 -19.16 -9.83 14.79
CA PHE A 254 -18.82 -8.51 15.29
C PHE A 254 -17.70 -8.54 16.35
N ILE A 255 -17.82 -9.41 17.35
CA ILE A 255 -16.78 -9.56 18.39
C ILE A 255 -15.43 -9.95 17.77
N ALA A 256 -15.45 -10.91 16.83
CA ALA A 256 -14.25 -11.30 16.09
C ALA A 256 -13.67 -10.12 15.29
N SER A 257 -14.52 -9.33 14.61
CA SER A 257 -14.09 -8.14 13.86
C SER A 257 -13.43 -7.09 14.75
N VAL A 258 -13.88 -6.91 16.00
CA VAL A 258 -13.25 -5.97 16.94
C VAL A 258 -11.83 -6.41 17.29
N ILE A 259 -11.65 -7.69 17.65
CA ILE A 259 -10.35 -8.24 18.04
C ILE A 259 -9.38 -8.20 16.84
N CYS A 260 -9.81 -8.71 15.68
CA CYS A 260 -9.00 -8.72 14.47
C CYS A 260 -8.74 -7.31 13.94
N GLY A 261 -9.70 -6.40 14.05
CA GLY A 261 -9.59 -5.00 13.65
C GLY A 261 -8.55 -4.25 14.48
N PHE A 262 -8.46 -4.54 15.78
CA PHE A 262 -7.42 -3.99 16.66
C PHE A 262 -6.02 -4.43 16.23
N PHE A 263 -5.79 -5.74 16.07
CA PHE A 263 -4.46 -6.25 15.66
C PHE A 263 -4.08 -5.81 14.25
N SER A 264 -5.02 -5.84 13.31
CA SER A 264 -4.80 -5.34 11.94
C SER A 264 -4.49 -3.85 11.92
N GLY A 265 -5.14 -3.06 12.79
CA GLY A 265 -4.80 -1.66 13.01
C GLY A 265 -3.36 -1.46 13.45
N ILE A 266 -2.89 -2.22 14.45
CA ILE A 266 -1.50 -2.16 14.94
C ILE A 266 -0.51 -2.51 13.83
N LEU A 267 -0.75 -3.62 13.12
CA LEU A 267 0.12 -4.08 12.03
C LEU A 267 0.14 -3.09 10.86
N GLY A 268 -1.00 -2.45 10.56
CA GLY A 268 -1.09 -1.39 9.56
C GLY A 268 -0.21 -0.19 9.90
N VAL A 269 -0.23 0.26 11.16
CA VAL A 269 0.66 1.35 11.63
C VAL A 269 2.12 0.89 11.62
N ALA A 270 2.41 -0.33 12.07
CA ALA A 270 3.75 -0.91 12.04
C ALA A 270 4.31 -0.94 10.60
N GLY A 271 3.50 -1.31 9.61
CA GLY A 271 3.88 -1.30 8.20
C GLY A 271 4.20 0.11 7.67
N ILE A 272 3.45 1.13 8.09
CA ILE A 272 3.73 2.52 7.71
C ILE A 272 5.06 2.99 8.32
N VAL A 273 5.25 2.75 9.62
CA VAL A 273 6.49 3.13 10.32
C VAL A 273 7.70 2.40 9.72
N MET A 274 7.58 1.10 9.46
CA MET A 274 8.59 0.29 8.78
C MET A 274 8.99 0.90 7.45
N ASN A 275 8.01 1.24 6.61
CA ASN A 275 8.24 1.83 5.30
C ASN A 275 9.00 3.17 5.40
N ILE A 276 8.68 4.00 6.39
CA ILE A 276 9.40 5.25 6.65
C ILE A 276 10.84 4.97 7.08
N VAL A 277 11.07 4.07 8.04
CA VAL A 277 12.41 3.75 8.56
C VAL A 277 13.31 3.22 7.44
N VAL A 278 12.80 2.28 6.63
CA VAL A 278 13.51 1.74 5.47
C VAL A 278 13.82 2.84 4.46
N PHE A 279 12.85 3.69 4.16
CA PHE A 279 13.04 4.80 3.22
C PHE A 279 14.11 5.77 3.69
N LEU A 280 14.03 6.27 4.92
CA LEU A 280 15.02 7.20 5.45
C LEU A 280 16.42 6.58 5.46
N ASN A 281 16.56 5.30 5.84
CA ASN A 281 17.86 4.61 5.78
C ASN A 281 18.43 4.53 4.35
N VAL A 282 17.56 4.24 3.37
CA VAL A 282 17.95 4.11 1.96
C VAL A 282 18.27 5.48 1.35
N GLU A 283 17.50 6.50 1.68
CA GLU A 283 17.71 7.86 1.20
C GLU A 283 18.98 8.48 1.78
N TYR A 284 19.26 8.30 3.07
CA TYR A 284 20.49 8.80 3.67
C TYR A 284 21.74 8.14 3.08
N ASP A 285 21.73 6.82 2.86
CA ASP A 285 22.81 6.13 2.14
C ASP A 285 22.96 6.65 0.70
N TYR A 286 21.86 6.97 0.03
CA TYR A 286 21.89 7.53 -1.32
C TYR A 286 22.53 8.92 -1.36
N LEU A 287 22.10 9.82 -0.48
CA LEU A 287 22.63 11.17 -0.37
C LEU A 287 24.11 11.18 0.01
N LYS A 288 24.52 10.31 0.94
CA LYS A 288 25.93 10.14 1.32
C LYS A 288 26.80 9.76 0.12
N LYS A 289 26.37 8.77 -0.67
CA LYS A 289 27.08 8.35 -1.89
C LYS A 289 27.13 9.42 -2.97
N GLN A 290 26.11 10.26 -3.09
CA GLN A 290 26.17 11.40 -4.00
C GLN A 290 27.19 12.44 -3.55
N GLY A 291 27.25 12.74 -2.25
CA GLY A 291 28.23 13.64 -1.68
C GLY A 291 29.67 13.15 -1.88
N GLU A 292 29.92 11.86 -1.60
CA GLU A 292 31.23 11.21 -1.81
C GLU A 292 31.68 11.32 -3.28
N LYS A 293 30.80 10.98 -4.24
CA LYS A 293 31.10 11.11 -5.68
C LYS A 293 31.38 12.54 -6.11
N ARG A 294 30.64 13.52 -5.56
CA ARG A 294 30.84 14.93 -5.88
C ARG A 294 32.22 15.40 -5.39
N ASN A 295 32.60 14.99 -4.18
CA ASN A 295 33.91 15.31 -3.62
C ASN A 295 35.05 14.64 -4.41
N GLU A 296 34.89 13.37 -4.80
CA GLU A 296 35.85 12.67 -5.66
C GLU A 296 36.03 13.36 -7.02
N ASN A 297 34.92 13.77 -7.66
CA ASN A 297 34.99 14.48 -8.94
C ASN A 297 35.70 15.83 -8.81
N ASN A 298 35.35 16.62 -7.79
CA ASN A 298 36.02 17.90 -7.53
C ASN A 298 37.52 17.72 -7.24
N SER A 299 37.93 16.66 -6.54
CA SER A 299 39.35 16.36 -6.29
C SER A 299 40.11 15.98 -7.56
N LYS A 300 39.46 15.33 -8.52
CA LYS A 300 40.06 14.97 -9.81
C LYS A 300 40.20 16.18 -10.73
N GLU A 301 39.20 17.07 -10.73
CA GLU A 301 39.19 18.31 -11.52
C GLU A 301 40.31 19.26 -11.06
N ASN A 302 40.47 19.47 -9.74
CA ASN A 302 41.56 20.27 -9.20
C ASN A 302 42.95 19.69 -9.52
N ASN A 303 43.12 18.36 -9.48
CA ASN A 303 44.40 17.73 -9.82
C ASN A 303 44.70 17.76 -11.32
N SER A 304 43.70 17.81 -12.20
CA SER A 304 43.91 17.94 -13.65
C SER A 304 44.27 19.35 -14.09
N ASP A 305 43.81 20.37 -13.36
CA ASP A 305 44.14 21.77 -13.66
C ASP A 305 45.59 22.10 -13.26
N ASP A 306 46.09 21.53 -12.15
CA ASP A 306 47.50 21.66 -11.75
C ASP A 306 48.48 20.98 -12.72
N LEU A 307 48.05 19.92 -13.42
CA LEU A 307 48.86 19.19 -14.41
C LEU A 307 48.89 19.86 -15.79
N ASN A 308 48.05 20.88 -16.04
CA ASN A 308 48.02 21.65 -17.29
C ASN A 308 48.72 23.01 -17.17
N LEU A 309 49.35 23.29 -16.03
CA LEU A 309 50.09 24.53 -15.72
C LEU A 309 51.62 24.35 -15.65
N GLU A 310 52.14 23.14 -15.92
CA GLU A 310 53.57 22.86 -16.19
C GLU A 310 53.84 22.73 -17.69
#